data_AF-A0A952PAV0-F1
#
_entry.id   AF-A0A952PAV0-F1
#
_cell.length_a   1.000
_cell.length_b   1.000
_cell.length_c   1.000
_cell.angle_alpha   90.00
_cell.angle_beta   90.00
_cell.angle_gamma   90.00
#
_symmetry.space_group_name_H-M   'P 1'
#
loop_
_entity.id
_entity.type
_entity.pdbx_description
1 polymer ?
#
loop_
_entity_poly.entity_id
_entity_poly.type
_entity_poly.pdbx_seq_one_letter_code
_entity_poly.pdbx_strand_id
1 'polypeptide(L)'
;MKKNIILALFAIFAFLFISCEDHTHDHSDHFEPEGWVFIDGTSARFIKIFRGQFLADSKQEFTVKSGEKTDHFDIKFFDKNQKEIDPPSDTDYKLSWSITNENLFEVDRHDGEEWEFHLEGKAVGITEIEFFVMHGDHNDVRSGKIKVVVE
;
A
#
# COMPACT_ATOMS: atom_id res chain seq x y z
N MET A 1 -32.57 -10.59 -68.64
CA MET A 1 -33.89 -11.01 -68.12
C MET A 1 -33.66 -11.59 -66.72
N LYS A 2 -34.16 -10.94 -65.64
CA LYS A 2 -35.22 -11.44 -64.72
C LYS A 2 -35.00 -12.92 -64.33
N LYS A 3 -34.94 -13.36 -63.07
CA LYS A 3 -35.41 -12.83 -61.78
C LYS A 3 -34.72 -13.64 -60.66
N ASN A 4 -34.46 -12.99 -59.53
CA ASN A 4 -34.19 -13.55 -58.19
C ASN A 4 -35.19 -14.65 -57.84
N ILE A 5 -34.82 -15.60 -56.95
CA ILE A 5 -35.71 -16.20 -55.95
C ILE A 5 -34.97 -17.23 -55.04
N ILE A 6 -34.92 -16.90 -53.73
CA ILE A 6 -35.22 -17.78 -52.57
C ILE A 6 -34.15 -18.83 -52.18
N LEU A 7 -33.78 -19.08 -50.92
CA LEU A 7 -34.07 -18.53 -49.57
C LEU A 7 -33.22 -19.42 -48.62
N ALA A 8 -32.96 -18.90 -47.41
CA ALA A 8 -32.62 -19.65 -46.21
C ALA A 8 -31.16 -20.15 -46.06
N LEU A 9 -30.34 -19.34 -45.40
CA LEU A 9 -29.56 -19.75 -44.22
C LEU A 9 -28.96 -18.51 -43.54
N PHE A 10 -29.83 -17.54 -43.24
CA PHE A 10 -29.51 -16.36 -42.44
C PHE A 10 -30.28 -16.44 -41.12
N ALA A 11 -29.93 -17.43 -40.30
CA ALA A 11 -30.45 -17.58 -38.95
C ALA A 11 -29.52 -18.53 -38.18
N ILE A 12 -28.39 -18.02 -37.69
CA ILE A 12 -27.63 -18.43 -36.48
C ILE A 12 -26.47 -17.43 -36.39
N PHE A 13 -26.76 -16.17 -36.04
CA PHE A 13 -25.74 -15.22 -35.56
C PHE A 13 -26.40 -14.08 -34.78
N ALA A 14 -27.26 -14.43 -33.82
CA ALA A 14 -28.00 -13.43 -33.03
C ALA A 14 -28.30 -13.89 -31.60
N PHE A 15 -27.39 -14.63 -30.95
CA PHE A 15 -27.60 -15.10 -29.57
C PHE A 15 -26.33 -15.21 -28.72
N LEU A 16 -25.36 -14.28 -28.84
CA LEU A 16 -24.23 -14.20 -27.90
C LEU A 16 -23.89 -12.75 -27.48
N PHE A 17 -24.90 -11.93 -27.21
CA PHE A 17 -24.74 -10.68 -26.44
C PHE A 17 -25.66 -10.65 -25.23
N ILE A 18 -25.72 -11.77 -24.49
CA ILE A 18 -26.23 -11.76 -23.11
C ILE A 18 -25.07 -12.24 -22.23
N SER A 19 -24.20 -11.29 -21.92
CA SER A 19 -23.44 -11.29 -20.67
C SER A 19 -23.39 -9.84 -20.21
N CYS A 20 -24.57 -9.30 -19.91
CA CYS A 20 -24.71 -8.17 -19.01
C CYS A 20 -25.02 -8.81 -17.66
N GLU A 21 -23.99 -9.26 -16.97
CA GLU A 21 -24.05 -9.41 -15.52
C GLU A 21 -23.52 -8.08 -15.00
N ASP A 22 -24.42 -7.09 -14.96
CA ASP A 22 -24.21 -5.84 -14.25
C ASP A 22 -24.23 -6.19 -12.76
N HIS A 23 -23.12 -6.73 -12.29
CA HIS A 23 -22.86 -6.80 -10.87
C HIS A 23 -22.71 -5.36 -10.42
N THR A 24 -23.78 -4.79 -9.87
CA THR A 24 -23.70 -3.60 -9.03
C THR A 24 -22.83 -3.98 -7.84
N HIS A 25 -21.51 -3.89 -8.00
CA HIS A 25 -20.58 -3.96 -6.90
C HIS A 25 -20.96 -2.81 -5.99
N ASP A 26 -21.36 -3.18 -4.77
CA ASP A 26 -21.43 -2.25 -3.65
C ASP A 26 -20.13 -1.44 -3.67
N HIS A 27 -20.25 -0.12 -3.84
CA HIS A 27 -19.11 0.78 -3.78
C HIS A 27 -18.70 0.88 -2.31
N SER A 28 -18.10 -0.19 -1.78
CA SER A 28 -17.34 -0.08 -0.54
C SER A 28 -16.21 0.91 -0.84
N ASP A 29 -16.22 2.04 -0.14
CA ASP A 29 -15.17 3.05 -0.24
C ASP A 29 -13.81 2.39 0.09
N HIS A 30 -13.08 1.97 -0.94
CA HIS A 30 -11.77 1.37 -0.77
C HIS A 30 -10.78 2.42 -0.26
N PHE A 31 -9.97 2.05 0.73
CA PHE A 31 -8.86 2.89 1.15
C PHE A 31 -7.75 2.88 0.08
N GLU A 32 -7.77 3.88 -0.80
CA GLU A 32 -6.84 4.03 -1.93
C GLU A 32 -5.94 5.27 -1.80
N PRO A 33 -4.95 5.25 -0.88
CA PRO A 33 -3.98 6.32 -0.77
C PRO A 33 -3.02 6.31 -1.97
N GLU A 34 -2.50 7.48 -2.30
CA GLU A 34 -1.51 7.69 -3.36
C GLU A 34 -0.09 7.91 -2.81
N GLY A 35 0.07 7.84 -1.48
CA GLY A 35 1.36 7.99 -0.85
C GLY A 35 1.37 7.70 0.64
N TRP A 36 2.58 7.66 1.20
CA TRP A 36 2.89 7.34 2.58
C TRP A 36 3.60 8.51 3.24
N VAL A 37 3.31 8.73 4.52
CA VAL A 37 3.93 9.74 5.36
C VAL A 37 4.28 9.08 6.68
N PHE A 38 5.57 8.87 6.91
CA PHE A 38 6.10 8.39 8.18
C PHE A 38 6.48 9.60 9.01
N ILE A 39 5.94 9.70 10.21
CA ILE A 39 6.09 10.85 11.11
C ILE A 39 6.89 10.38 12.31
N ASP A 40 8.00 11.05 12.64
CA ASP A 40 8.80 10.67 13.81
C ASP A 40 8.18 11.18 15.12
N GLY A 41 8.70 10.73 16.26
CA GLY A 41 8.26 11.15 17.59
C GLY A 41 8.36 12.66 17.89
N THR A 42 8.96 13.47 17.00
CA THR A 42 8.93 14.94 17.08
C THR A 42 7.79 15.58 16.27
N SER A 43 6.91 14.75 15.69
CA SER A 43 5.87 15.12 14.73
C SER A 43 6.39 15.61 13.37
N ALA A 44 7.67 15.41 13.06
CA ALA A 44 8.23 15.76 11.77
C ALA A 44 7.90 14.69 10.73
N ARG A 45 7.56 15.11 9.50
CA ARG A 45 7.28 14.21 8.38
C ARG A 45 8.58 13.65 7.84
N PHE A 46 9.06 12.59 8.49
CA PHE A 46 10.38 12.03 8.35
C PHE A 46 10.62 11.46 6.94
N ILE A 47 9.76 10.54 6.49
CA ILE A 47 9.79 9.99 5.13
C ILE A 47 8.46 10.28 4.46
N LYS A 48 8.50 10.77 3.23
CA LYS A 48 7.31 11.01 2.41
C LYS A 48 7.47 10.34 1.06
N ILE A 49 6.50 9.51 0.69
CA ILE A 49 6.47 8.81 -0.60
C ILE A 49 5.16 9.19 -1.28
N PHE A 50 5.21 9.64 -2.53
CA PHE A 50 4.02 9.94 -3.32
C PHE A 50 4.17 9.30 -4.69
N ARG A 51 3.17 8.50 -5.10
CA ARG A 51 3.18 7.73 -6.35
C ARG A 51 4.45 6.89 -6.52
N GLY A 52 4.86 6.25 -5.43
CA GLY A 52 6.05 5.39 -5.38
C GLY A 52 7.39 6.13 -5.46
N GLN A 53 7.42 7.45 -5.29
CA GLN A 53 8.64 8.25 -5.31
C GLN A 53 8.83 9.01 -3.99
N PHE A 54 10.05 9.01 -3.46
CA PHE A 54 10.38 9.84 -2.30
C PHE A 54 10.26 11.33 -2.65
N LEU A 55 9.65 12.11 -1.75
CA LEU A 55 9.63 13.56 -1.88
C LEU A 55 10.98 14.15 -1.50
N ALA A 56 11.41 15.16 -2.26
CA ALA A 56 12.75 15.76 -2.15
C ALA A 56 13.05 16.41 -0.78
N ASP A 57 12.00 16.79 -0.04
CA ASP A 57 12.09 17.45 1.26
C ASP A 57 11.90 16.48 2.44
N SER A 58 12.08 15.17 2.20
CA SER A 58 12.02 14.12 3.24
C SER A 58 13.26 13.24 3.23
N LYS A 59 13.45 12.45 4.28
CA LYS A 59 14.45 11.38 4.31
C LYS A 59 14.07 10.28 3.32
N GLN A 60 15.05 9.45 2.99
CA GLN A 60 14.89 8.34 2.03
C GLN A 60 15.26 6.98 2.66
N GLU A 61 15.60 6.99 3.94
CA GLU A 61 16.00 5.82 4.70
C GLU A 61 15.65 5.99 6.18
N PHE A 62 15.43 4.87 6.86
CA PHE A 62 15.43 4.80 8.31
C PHE A 62 16.85 4.53 8.82
N THR A 63 17.15 5.02 10.02
CA THR A 63 18.39 4.74 10.72
C THR A 63 18.05 4.27 12.13
N VAL A 64 18.66 3.16 12.55
CA VAL A 64 18.54 2.61 13.91
C VAL A 64 19.92 2.16 14.36
N LYS A 65 20.22 2.30 15.65
CA LYS A 65 21.49 1.80 16.18
C LYS A 65 21.36 0.34 16.60
N SER A 66 22.44 -0.41 16.42
CA SER A 66 22.53 -1.81 16.86
C SER A 66 22.36 -1.89 18.39
N GLY A 67 21.40 -2.69 18.84
CA GLY A 67 21.06 -2.86 20.25
C GLY A 67 20.19 -1.74 20.85
N GLU A 68 19.72 -0.79 20.03
CA GLU A 68 18.79 0.26 20.44
C GLU A 68 17.46 0.17 19.68
N LYS A 69 16.43 0.78 20.26
CA LYS A 69 15.11 0.96 19.67
C LYS A 69 14.92 2.43 19.31
N THR A 70 14.33 2.71 18.14
CA THR A 70 13.98 4.09 17.75
C THR A 70 12.85 4.63 18.61
N ASP A 71 12.66 5.95 18.61
CA ASP A 71 11.34 6.52 18.94
C ASP A 71 10.27 5.95 17.99
N HIS A 72 8.99 6.12 18.35
CA HIS A 72 7.89 5.66 17.50
C HIS A 72 7.84 6.46 16.18
N PHE A 73 7.32 5.79 15.16
CA PHE A 73 6.89 6.40 13.92
C PHE A 73 5.39 6.20 13.75
N ASP A 74 4.66 7.30 13.56
CA ASP A 74 3.27 7.26 13.12
C ASP A 74 3.17 7.20 11.59
N ILE A 75 2.09 6.62 11.09
CA ILE A 75 1.80 6.57 9.66
C ILE A 75 0.58 7.43 9.33
N LYS A 76 0.74 8.29 8.34
CA LYS A 76 -0.34 8.91 7.57
C LYS A 76 -0.16 8.61 6.10
N PHE A 77 -1.14 9.03 5.31
CA PHE A 77 -1.15 8.78 3.88
C PHE A 77 -1.38 10.06 3.09
N PHE A 78 -1.09 10.04 1.80
CA PHE A 78 -1.49 11.08 0.86
C PHE A 78 -2.69 10.64 0.03
N ASP A 79 -3.64 11.54 -0.20
CA ASP A 79 -4.65 11.37 -1.24
C ASP A 79 -4.09 11.69 -2.64
N LYS A 80 -4.92 11.54 -3.68
CA LYS A 80 -4.56 11.85 -5.08
C LYS A 80 -4.07 13.28 -5.35
N ASN A 81 -4.34 14.22 -4.44
CA ASN A 81 -3.92 15.62 -4.52
C ASN A 81 -2.74 15.91 -3.58
N GLN A 82 -2.08 14.87 -3.05
CA GLN A 82 -0.98 14.98 -2.10
C GLN A 82 -1.37 15.65 -0.77
N LYS A 83 -2.65 15.58 -0.38
CA LYS A 83 -3.12 16.02 0.92
C LYS A 83 -2.96 14.89 1.93
N GLU A 84 -2.41 15.19 3.12
CA GLU A 84 -2.36 14.22 4.22
C GLU A 84 -3.78 13.80 4.63
N ILE A 85 -4.00 12.49 4.73
CA ILE A 85 -5.20 11.85 5.24
C ILE A 85 -4.81 10.87 6.35
N ASP A 86 -5.75 10.66 7.27
CA ASP A 86 -5.55 9.70 8.35
C ASP A 86 -5.65 8.26 7.81
N PRO A 87 -5.04 7.28 8.50
CA PRO A 87 -5.25 5.87 8.22
C PRO A 87 -6.74 5.48 8.26
N PRO A 88 -7.15 4.38 7.60
CA PRO A 88 -8.52 3.91 7.68
C PRO A 88 -8.88 3.60 9.13
N SER A 89 -10.08 4.03 9.54
CA SER A 89 -10.61 3.78 10.88
C SER A 89 -11.23 2.40 11.03
N ASP A 90 -11.44 1.69 9.92
CA ASP A 90 -11.98 0.34 9.91
C ASP A 90 -10.89 -0.66 10.36
N THR A 91 -11.27 -1.56 11.26
CA THR A 91 -10.39 -2.58 11.84
C THR A 91 -9.99 -3.67 10.88
N ASP A 92 -10.68 -3.79 9.74
CA ASP A 92 -10.36 -4.75 8.68
C ASP A 92 -9.09 -4.38 7.92
N TYR A 93 -8.61 -3.15 8.08
CA TYR A 93 -7.32 -2.70 7.58
C TYR A 93 -6.21 -2.91 8.62
N LYS A 94 -5.08 -3.46 8.14
CA LYS A 94 -3.91 -3.75 8.96
C LYS A 94 -2.63 -3.25 8.31
N LEU A 95 -1.72 -2.72 9.12
CA LEU A 95 -0.34 -2.50 8.69
C LEU A 95 0.41 -3.83 8.75
N SER A 96 1.11 -4.14 7.67
CA SER A 96 2.05 -5.26 7.59
C SER A 96 3.34 -4.80 6.94
N TRP A 97 4.39 -5.63 6.98
CA TRP A 97 5.67 -5.32 6.39
C TRP A 97 6.42 -6.58 5.96
N SER A 98 7.41 -6.38 5.08
CA SER A 98 8.39 -7.40 4.70
C SER A 98 9.78 -6.81 4.82
N ILE A 99 10.68 -7.54 5.47
CA ILE A 99 12.07 -7.12 5.68
C ILE A 99 12.99 -8.02 4.85
N THR A 100 13.89 -7.41 4.06
CA THR A 100 14.78 -8.18 3.18
C THR A 100 15.82 -9.00 3.96
N ASN A 101 16.30 -8.50 5.11
CA ASN A 101 17.17 -9.24 6.01
C ASN A 101 16.81 -8.99 7.48
N GLU A 102 15.99 -9.88 8.04
CA GLU A 102 15.49 -9.83 9.43
C GLU A 102 16.56 -10.04 10.51
N ASN A 103 17.79 -10.41 10.12
CA ASN A 103 18.90 -10.53 11.07
C ASN A 103 19.48 -9.17 11.48
N LEU A 104 19.17 -8.10 10.75
CA LEU A 104 19.75 -6.77 11.01
C LEU A 104 18.88 -5.90 11.90
N PHE A 105 17.56 -6.01 11.80
CA PHE A 105 16.62 -5.27 12.64
C PHE A 105 15.25 -5.97 12.65
N GLU A 106 14.34 -5.51 13.50
CA GLU A 106 12.92 -5.85 13.46
C GLU A 106 12.03 -4.63 13.66
N VAL A 107 10.76 -4.80 13.32
CA VAL A 107 9.70 -3.83 13.61
C VAL A 107 8.99 -4.30 14.87
N ASP A 108 8.90 -3.43 15.86
CA ASP A 108 8.11 -3.62 17.07
C ASP A 108 6.89 -2.69 17.03
N ARG A 109 5.73 -3.20 17.44
CA ARG A 109 4.47 -2.44 17.41
C ARG A 109 3.65 -2.79 18.64
N HIS A 110 3.12 -1.78 19.32
CA HIS A 110 2.26 -2.01 20.46
C HIS A 110 0.86 -2.52 20.05
N ASP A 111 0.29 -3.36 20.90
CA ASP A 111 -1.08 -3.85 20.72
C ASP A 111 -2.08 -2.70 20.75
N GLY A 112 -2.89 -2.58 19.69
CA GLY A 112 -3.91 -1.53 19.55
C GLY A 112 -3.43 -0.27 18.83
N GLU A 113 -2.13 -0.13 18.56
CA GLU A 113 -1.53 0.99 17.83
C GLU A 113 -1.16 0.55 16.40
N GLU A 114 -2.17 0.26 15.58
CA GLU A 114 -2.01 -0.37 14.26
C GLU A 114 -1.09 0.40 13.31
N TRP A 115 -1.12 1.73 13.40
CA TRP A 115 -0.46 2.67 12.50
C TRP A 115 0.75 3.36 13.13
N GLU A 116 1.28 2.76 14.19
CA GLU A 116 2.51 3.15 14.86
C GLU A 116 3.50 1.98 14.82
N PHE A 117 4.80 2.27 14.78
CA PHE A 117 5.82 1.26 15.00
C PHE A 117 7.15 1.84 15.50
N HIS A 118 7.99 0.96 16.03
CA HIS A 118 9.39 1.19 16.33
C HIS A 118 10.28 0.30 15.46
N LEU A 119 11.53 0.69 15.28
CA LEU A 119 12.57 -0.19 14.74
C LEU A 119 13.54 -0.57 15.86
N GLU A 120 13.87 -1.85 15.98
CA GLU A 120 14.87 -2.36 16.92
C GLU A 120 16.07 -2.94 16.15
N GLY A 121 17.25 -2.34 16.33
CA GLY A 121 18.47 -2.76 15.65
C GLY A 121 19.09 -4.01 16.28
N LYS A 122 19.39 -5.02 15.47
CA LYS A 122 20.01 -6.29 15.92
C LYS A 122 21.50 -6.37 15.58
N ALA A 123 21.87 -5.96 14.37
CA ALA A 123 23.25 -6.02 13.89
C ALA A 123 23.51 -4.97 12.81
N VAL A 124 24.71 -4.40 12.83
CA VAL A 124 25.16 -3.39 11.86
C VAL A 124 25.06 -3.90 10.42
N GLY A 125 24.48 -3.09 9.54
CA GLY A 125 24.32 -3.41 8.13
C GLY A 125 23.31 -2.53 7.41
N ILE A 126 23.08 -2.83 6.14
CA ILE A 126 22.11 -2.13 5.29
C ILE A 126 21.15 -3.16 4.72
N THR A 127 19.86 -2.87 4.77
CA THR A 127 18.80 -3.68 4.16
C THR A 127 17.61 -2.80 3.76
N GLU A 128 16.48 -3.41 3.47
CA GLU A 128 15.27 -2.75 2.99
C GLU A 128 14.03 -3.32 3.71
N ILE A 129 13.07 -2.43 3.97
CA ILE A 129 11.71 -2.75 4.43
C ILE A 129 10.69 -2.28 3.39
N GLU A 130 9.59 -3.01 3.22
CA GLU A 130 8.41 -2.53 2.51
C GLU A 130 7.21 -2.67 3.43
N PHE A 131 6.39 -1.62 3.51
CA PHE A 131 5.15 -1.59 4.26
C PHE A 131 3.95 -1.82 3.36
N PHE A 132 2.92 -2.45 3.92
CA PHE A 132 1.68 -2.81 3.26
C PHE A 132 0.49 -2.33 4.08
N VAL A 133 -0.52 -1.79 3.39
CA VAL A 133 -1.89 -1.75 3.94
C VAL A 133 -2.58 -3.01 3.46
N MET A 134 -2.86 -3.89 4.40
CA MET A 134 -3.63 -5.11 4.20
C MET A 134 -5.10 -4.81 4.41
N HIS A 135 -5.96 -5.45 3.63
CA HIS A 135 -7.40 -5.52 3.83
C HIS A 135 -7.78 -7.00 3.75
N GLY A 136 -8.22 -7.58 4.87
CA GLY A 136 -8.35 -9.05 4.93
C GLY A 136 -7.00 -9.75 4.68
N ASP A 137 -6.94 -10.59 3.63
CA ASP A 137 -5.73 -11.36 3.26
C ASP A 137 -4.98 -10.81 2.04
N HIS A 138 -5.38 -9.65 1.52
CA HIS A 138 -4.76 -8.99 0.36
C HIS A 138 -4.03 -7.70 0.74
N ASN A 139 -2.92 -7.40 0.04
CA ASN A 139 -2.25 -6.10 0.12
C ASN A 139 -2.86 -5.15 -0.91
N ASP A 140 -3.54 -4.13 -0.42
CA ASP A 140 -4.19 -3.12 -1.26
C ASP A 140 -3.21 -1.99 -1.61
N VAL A 141 -2.26 -1.69 -0.71
CA VAL A 141 -1.31 -0.58 -0.85
C VAL A 141 0.10 -1.01 -0.48
N ARG A 142 1.10 -0.49 -1.19
CA ARG A 142 2.52 -0.72 -0.94
C ARG A 142 3.28 0.60 -0.79
N SER A 143 4.22 0.67 0.14
CA SER A 143 5.14 1.81 0.22
C SER A 143 6.23 1.79 -0.85
N GLY A 144 6.48 0.62 -1.44
CA GLY A 144 7.76 0.33 -2.08
C GLY A 144 8.86 0.14 -1.03
N LYS A 145 10.04 -0.28 -1.51
CA LYS A 145 11.17 -0.57 -0.63
C LYS A 145 11.81 0.71 -0.10
N ILE A 146 12.02 0.74 1.22
CA ILE A 146 12.67 1.81 1.96
C ILE A 146 13.95 1.24 2.56
N LYS A 147 15.06 1.93 2.36
CA LYS A 147 16.35 1.52 2.93
C LYS A 147 16.33 1.67 4.46
N VAL A 148 16.94 0.71 5.15
CA VAL A 148 17.20 0.75 6.59
C VAL A 148 18.70 0.61 6.80
N VAL A 149 19.29 1.54 7.54
CA VAL A 149 20.68 1.52 7.97
C VAL A 149 20.72 1.20 9.45
N VAL A 150 21.38 0.10 9.80
CA VAL A 150 21.67 -0.27 11.19
C VAL A 150 23.14 0.05 11.46
N GLU A 151 23.41 0.92 12.42
CA GLU A 151 24.76 1.43 12.75
C GLU A 151 25.24 1.12 14.16
#